data_AF-A0A5J4V5D4-F1
#
_entry.id   AF-A0A5J4V5D4-F1
#
_cell.length_a   1.000
_cell.length_b   1.000
_cell.length_c   1.000
_cell.angle_alpha   90.00
_cell.angle_beta   90.00
_cell.angle_gamma   90.00
#
_symmetry.space_group_name_H-M   'P 1'
#
loop_
_entity.id
_entity.type
_entity.pdbx_description
1 polymer ?
#
loop_
_entity_poly.entity_id
_entity_poly.type
_entity_poly.pdbx_seq_one_letter_code
_entity_poly.pdbx_strand_id
1 'polypeptide(L)'
;MERSTYRPDLTEQFGTMAGSDVSTIIPSLIQDLESDVTNLHIPAIRQILNIVIDNRESKDLAQKFNLIPLLNKFAGNIEKNEQFVLSTTILHVIGVRNGSDDKTILAGAATDSIIQTIFSPDEKASKSGSKALCDLIEENEIIRHSLMTTGFIQKVQHAFANNQQSSSSSSSSQTENITPNHVKSGLLDVILKLVTTVGDLQPIVVLIPILNELKDNEEKEIVKKYENILGLLNSKCINSDSSESSKDEDQKIQQLEEQNRQMDEENNMLEDENLKLKKEIEKIRLEYPQVIPHEFNVVNSLTGLGPDILTDLLSEMQHIEDVIQLVGVNKKALNLKIHPRFIQILEQISRDKDYPIEINNPDLTDIDITDVDEVMKKITKKKAQYSTISFDQILESGIWVFETQFTLSQLGFVGVGIIQESCNIPANCFPFQKP
;
A
#
# COMPACT_ATOMS: atom_id res chain seq x y z
N MET A 1 -2.32 -6.25 -56.33
CA MET A 1 -3.57 -5.77 -55.70
C MET A 1 -3.53 -6.24 -54.26
N GLU A 2 -2.82 -5.49 -53.42
CA GLU A 2 -2.82 -5.67 -51.96
C GLU A 2 -3.88 -4.74 -51.39
N ARG A 3 -4.85 -5.29 -50.67
CA ARG A 3 -5.80 -4.51 -49.88
C ARG A 3 -5.23 -4.36 -48.47
N SER A 4 -4.71 -3.17 -48.20
CA SER A 4 -4.48 -2.66 -46.85
C SER A 4 -5.83 -2.56 -46.12
N THR A 5 -5.97 -3.26 -45.00
CA THR A 5 -7.06 -3.04 -44.04
C THR A 5 -6.54 -2.16 -42.92
N TYR A 6 -6.51 -0.85 -43.22
CA TYR A 6 -6.48 0.22 -42.24
C TYR A 6 -7.87 0.28 -41.56
N ARG A 7 -7.92 0.11 -40.24
CA ARG A 7 -9.11 0.44 -39.42
C ARG A 7 -8.81 1.75 -38.69
N PRO A 8 -9.50 2.86 -39.00
CA PRO A 8 -9.42 4.09 -38.23
C PRO A 8 -10.45 4.10 -37.09
N ASP A 9 -10.08 4.81 -36.03
CA ASP A 9 -10.89 5.41 -34.97
C ASP A 9 -11.81 4.55 -34.10
N LEU A 10 -11.41 4.43 -32.83
CA LEU A 10 -12.30 4.19 -31.68
C LEU A 10 -12.02 5.22 -30.56
N THR A 11 -11.61 6.44 -30.92
CA THR A 11 -11.25 7.48 -29.93
C THR A 11 -12.41 8.41 -29.54
N GLU A 12 -13.61 8.21 -30.07
CA GLU A 12 -14.76 9.06 -29.76
C GLU A 12 -16.01 8.22 -29.42
N GLN A 13 -16.11 7.75 -28.17
CA GLN A 13 -17.41 7.42 -27.55
C GLN A 13 -17.29 7.26 -26.03
N PHE A 14 -17.00 8.36 -25.32
CA PHE A 14 -17.09 8.37 -23.86
C PHE A 14 -18.48 8.84 -23.41
N GLY A 15 -19.46 7.96 -23.63
CA GLY A 15 -20.74 7.94 -22.94
C GLY A 15 -20.83 6.68 -22.09
N THR A 16 -21.58 6.72 -20.99
CA THR A 16 -21.77 5.61 -20.04
C THR A 16 -22.04 4.28 -20.77
N MET A 17 -21.04 3.37 -20.82
CA MET A 17 -21.18 2.07 -21.47
C MET A 17 -22.16 1.17 -20.71
N ALA A 18 -23.10 0.55 -21.43
CA ALA A 18 -24.06 -0.38 -20.84
C ALA A 18 -23.37 -1.69 -20.43
N GLY A 19 -23.89 -2.38 -19.39
CA GLY A 19 -23.31 -3.63 -18.87
C GLY A 19 -23.20 -4.77 -19.90
N SER A 20 -24.03 -4.76 -20.95
CA SER A 20 -23.95 -5.70 -22.07
C SER A 20 -22.72 -5.51 -22.95
N ASP A 21 -22.27 -4.26 -23.12
CA ASP A 21 -21.13 -3.90 -23.99
C ASP A 21 -19.80 -4.21 -23.29
N VAL A 22 -19.77 -4.15 -21.97
CA VAL A 22 -18.58 -4.47 -21.18
C VAL A 22 -18.24 -5.97 -21.25
N SER A 23 -19.24 -6.85 -21.29
CA SER A 23 -19.03 -8.30 -21.43
C SER A 23 -18.46 -8.70 -22.81
N THR A 24 -18.59 -7.87 -23.84
CA THR A 24 -18.04 -8.14 -25.18
C THR A 24 -16.68 -7.47 -25.38
N ILE A 25 -16.43 -6.33 -24.72
CA ILE A 25 -15.18 -5.58 -24.84
C ILE A 25 -14.03 -6.24 -24.05
N ILE A 26 -14.28 -6.72 -22.82
CA ILE A 26 -13.22 -7.32 -21.98
C ILE A 26 -12.50 -8.50 -22.67
N PRO A 27 -13.18 -9.46 -23.32
CA PRO A 27 -12.51 -10.51 -24.08
C PRO A 27 -11.53 -10.01 -25.15
N SER A 28 -11.90 -8.93 -25.86
CA SER A 28 -11.02 -8.31 -26.87
C SER A 28 -9.79 -7.68 -26.22
N LEU A 29 -9.98 -6.98 -25.09
CA LEU A 29 -8.85 -6.38 -24.36
C LEU A 29 -7.91 -7.45 -23.80
N ILE A 30 -8.43 -8.58 -23.34
CA ILE A 30 -7.61 -9.72 -22.90
C ILE A 30 -6.81 -10.29 -24.07
N GLN A 31 -7.42 -10.44 -25.24
CA GLN A 31 -6.70 -10.89 -26.44
C GLN A 31 -5.56 -9.94 -26.79
N ASP A 32 -5.76 -8.62 -26.66
CA ASP A 32 -4.70 -7.64 -26.89
C ASP A 32 -3.56 -7.80 -25.87
N LEU A 33 -3.85 -8.07 -24.60
CA LEU A 33 -2.88 -8.31 -23.53
C LEU A 33 -2.12 -9.63 -23.65
N GLU A 34 -2.76 -10.66 -24.20
CA GLU A 34 -2.15 -11.96 -24.46
C GLU A 34 -1.31 -11.96 -25.74
N SER A 35 -1.53 -10.98 -26.64
CA SER A 35 -0.78 -10.85 -27.87
C SER A 35 0.71 -10.51 -27.62
N ASP A 36 1.57 -10.93 -28.54
CA ASP A 36 2.99 -10.56 -28.54
C ASP A 36 3.22 -9.07 -28.92
N VAL A 37 2.16 -8.34 -29.27
CA VAL A 37 2.25 -6.96 -29.74
C VAL A 37 2.19 -5.99 -28.56
N THR A 38 3.37 -5.63 -28.05
CA THR A 38 3.54 -4.86 -26.81
C THR A 38 2.94 -3.45 -26.81
N ASN A 39 2.73 -2.85 -27.99
CA ASN A 39 2.12 -1.52 -28.11
C ASN A 39 0.60 -1.52 -27.84
N LEU A 40 -0.05 -2.68 -27.89
CA LEU A 40 -1.48 -2.82 -27.57
C LEU A 40 -1.73 -2.95 -26.06
N HIS A 41 -0.71 -3.36 -25.31
CA HIS A 41 -0.87 -3.66 -23.88
C HIS A 41 -1.26 -2.43 -23.07
N ILE A 42 -0.54 -1.32 -23.19
CA ILE A 42 -0.81 -0.11 -22.38
C ILE A 42 -2.23 0.44 -22.62
N PRO A 43 -2.68 0.66 -23.87
CA PRO A 43 -4.07 1.04 -24.15
C PRO A 43 -5.09 0.06 -23.56
N ALA A 44 -4.85 -1.25 -23.68
CA ALA A 44 -5.76 -2.26 -23.18
C ALA A 44 -5.86 -2.26 -21.63
N ILE A 45 -4.71 -2.19 -20.93
CA ILE A 45 -4.70 -2.12 -19.45
C ILE A 45 -5.42 -0.84 -18.99
N ARG A 46 -5.19 0.30 -19.65
CA ARG A 46 -5.83 1.57 -19.30
C ARG A 46 -7.35 1.53 -19.49
N GLN A 47 -7.83 0.93 -20.58
CA GLN A 47 -9.26 0.71 -20.77
C GLN A 47 -9.86 -0.21 -19.70
N ILE A 48 -9.14 -1.27 -19.30
CA ILE A 48 -9.58 -2.12 -18.18
C ILE A 48 -9.69 -1.32 -16.89
N LEU A 49 -8.73 -0.44 -16.59
CA LEU A 49 -8.81 0.42 -15.40
C LEU A 49 -10.05 1.33 -15.42
N ASN A 50 -10.34 1.96 -16.56
CA ASN A 50 -11.54 2.79 -16.73
C ASN A 50 -12.81 1.95 -16.49
N ILE A 51 -12.91 0.77 -17.10
CA ILE A 51 -14.05 -0.15 -16.89
C ILE A 51 -14.19 -0.55 -15.41
N VAL A 52 -13.08 -0.85 -14.73
CA VAL A 52 -13.08 -1.25 -13.32
C VAL A 52 -13.54 -0.12 -12.41
N ILE A 53 -13.19 1.12 -12.71
CA ILE A 53 -13.67 2.30 -11.97
C ILE A 53 -15.14 2.55 -12.26
N ASP A 54 -15.57 2.48 -13.52
CA ASP A 54 -16.89 2.93 -13.95
C ASP A 54 -18.03 1.92 -13.80
N ASN A 55 -17.77 0.62 -13.92
CA ASN A 55 -18.82 -0.39 -13.96
C ASN A 55 -19.04 -1.05 -12.59
N ARG A 56 -20.27 -0.97 -12.07
CA ARG A 56 -20.68 -1.58 -10.79
C ARG A 56 -20.46 -3.11 -10.75
N GLU A 57 -20.57 -3.80 -11.88
CA GLU A 57 -20.37 -5.27 -11.98
C GLU A 57 -18.89 -5.66 -12.16
N SER A 58 -17.92 -4.73 -12.06
CA SER A 58 -16.52 -5.05 -12.35
C SER A 58 -15.88 -6.09 -11.43
N LYS A 59 -16.46 -6.32 -10.23
CA LYS A 59 -16.09 -7.45 -9.37
C LYS A 59 -16.35 -8.80 -10.04
N ASP A 60 -17.55 -8.98 -10.58
CA ASP A 60 -17.93 -10.20 -11.31
C ASP A 60 -17.11 -10.32 -12.60
N LEU A 61 -16.78 -9.19 -13.24
CA LEU A 61 -15.96 -9.19 -14.45
C LEU A 61 -14.51 -9.62 -14.19
N ALA A 62 -13.89 -9.15 -13.10
CA ALA A 62 -12.51 -9.54 -12.76
C ALA A 62 -12.38 -11.05 -12.50
N GLN A 63 -13.36 -11.65 -11.83
CA GLN A 63 -13.40 -13.09 -11.58
C GLN A 63 -13.82 -13.88 -12.83
N LYS A 64 -14.88 -13.45 -13.53
CA LYS A 64 -15.42 -14.08 -14.75
C LYS A 64 -14.38 -14.20 -15.86
N PHE A 65 -13.53 -13.19 -16.00
CA PHE A 65 -12.52 -13.14 -17.06
C PHE A 65 -11.10 -13.42 -16.57
N ASN A 66 -10.94 -13.87 -15.33
CA ASN A 66 -9.64 -14.23 -14.75
C ASN A 66 -8.57 -13.12 -14.92
N LEU A 67 -8.97 -11.86 -14.68
CA LEU A 67 -8.10 -10.70 -14.88
C LEU A 67 -6.94 -10.66 -13.89
N ILE A 68 -7.12 -11.19 -12.67
CA ILE A 68 -6.11 -11.10 -11.60
C ILE A 68 -4.81 -11.82 -12.00
N PRO A 69 -4.81 -13.10 -12.43
CA PRO A 69 -3.58 -13.76 -12.90
C PRO A 69 -2.91 -13.04 -14.08
N LEU A 70 -3.71 -12.52 -15.02
CA LEU A 70 -3.20 -11.80 -16.19
C LEU A 70 -2.47 -10.51 -15.77
N LEU A 71 -3.09 -9.71 -14.90
CA LEU A 71 -2.50 -8.47 -14.38
C LEU A 71 -1.27 -8.74 -13.51
N ASN A 72 -1.24 -9.86 -12.78
CA ASN A 72 -0.08 -10.26 -11.99
C ASN A 72 1.17 -10.49 -12.85
N LYS A 73 1.03 -10.91 -14.13
CA LYS A 73 2.16 -11.04 -15.07
C LYS A 73 2.85 -9.69 -15.30
N PHE A 74 2.07 -8.62 -15.41
CA PHE A 74 2.59 -7.26 -15.61
C PHE A 74 3.01 -6.60 -14.29
N ALA A 75 2.30 -6.86 -13.19
CA ALA A 75 2.65 -6.39 -11.86
C ALA A 75 3.94 -7.04 -11.31
N GLY A 76 4.31 -8.23 -11.81
CA GLY A 76 5.58 -8.87 -11.51
C GLY A 76 6.77 -8.34 -12.33
N ASN A 77 6.56 -7.35 -13.21
CA ASN A 77 7.63 -6.84 -14.07
C ASN A 77 8.69 -6.06 -13.27
N ILE A 78 9.92 -6.57 -13.30
CA ILE A 78 11.09 -6.00 -12.62
C ILE A 78 11.41 -4.58 -13.13
N GLU A 79 11.10 -4.30 -14.39
CA GLU A 79 11.40 -3.02 -15.02
C GLU A 79 10.51 -1.86 -14.55
N LYS A 80 9.43 -2.13 -13.79
CA LYS A 80 8.49 -1.12 -13.26
C LYS A 80 8.02 -0.09 -14.30
N ASN A 81 7.73 -0.58 -15.50
CA ASN A 81 7.24 0.22 -16.62
C ASN A 81 5.76 0.62 -16.43
N GLU A 82 5.18 1.32 -17.40
CA GLU A 82 3.78 1.77 -17.33
C GLU A 82 2.78 0.62 -17.14
N GLN A 83 3.02 -0.53 -17.75
CA GLN A 83 2.19 -1.74 -17.58
C GLN A 83 2.20 -2.21 -16.12
N PHE A 84 3.36 -2.17 -15.46
CA PHE A 84 3.48 -2.46 -14.03
C PHE A 84 2.63 -1.50 -13.18
N VAL A 85 2.74 -0.19 -13.43
CA VAL A 85 1.99 0.83 -12.67
C VAL A 85 0.48 0.66 -12.82
N LEU A 86 0.01 0.50 -14.05
CA LEU A 86 -1.41 0.36 -14.33
C LEU A 86 -1.95 -0.97 -13.77
N SER A 87 -1.19 -2.05 -13.88
CA SER A 87 -1.64 -3.37 -13.40
C SER A 87 -1.70 -3.45 -11.88
N THR A 88 -0.70 -2.92 -11.17
CA THR A 88 -0.73 -2.85 -9.69
C THR A 88 -1.88 -1.96 -9.21
N THR A 89 -2.15 -0.87 -9.94
CA THR A 89 -3.28 0.02 -9.65
C THR A 89 -4.62 -0.68 -9.85
N ILE A 90 -4.83 -1.41 -10.94
CA ILE A 90 -6.07 -2.17 -11.15
C ILE A 90 -6.25 -3.21 -10.05
N LEU A 91 -5.20 -3.95 -9.68
CA LEU A 91 -5.27 -4.93 -8.59
C LEU A 91 -5.65 -4.26 -7.26
N HIS A 92 -5.08 -3.08 -6.96
CA HIS A 92 -5.44 -2.31 -5.77
C HIS A 92 -6.92 -1.86 -5.79
N VAL A 93 -7.39 -1.31 -6.92
CA VAL A 93 -8.78 -0.86 -7.08
C VAL A 93 -9.76 -2.03 -6.99
N ILE A 94 -9.46 -3.19 -7.59
CA ILE A 94 -10.25 -4.41 -7.42
C ILE A 94 -10.34 -4.82 -5.93
N GLY A 95 -9.22 -4.70 -5.21
CA GLY A 95 -9.18 -4.94 -3.76
C GLY A 95 -10.10 -4.00 -2.98
N VAL A 96 -10.04 -2.69 -3.24
CA VAL A 96 -10.90 -1.67 -2.59
C VAL A 96 -12.37 -1.85 -2.95
N ARG A 97 -12.66 -2.25 -4.19
CA ARG A 97 -14.02 -2.51 -4.68
C ARG A 97 -14.73 -3.64 -3.93
N ASN A 98 -14.00 -4.54 -3.28
CA ASN A 98 -14.63 -5.52 -2.38
C ASN A 98 -15.36 -4.88 -1.19
N GLY A 99 -15.05 -3.62 -0.85
CA GLY A 99 -15.71 -2.87 0.22
C GLY A 99 -16.58 -1.69 -0.23
N SER A 100 -16.52 -1.25 -1.50
CA SER A 100 -17.29 -0.09 -1.98
C SER A 100 -17.51 -0.09 -3.49
N ASP A 101 -18.74 0.25 -3.92
CA ASP A 101 -19.11 0.50 -5.33
C ASP A 101 -18.99 1.99 -5.73
N ASP A 102 -18.63 2.87 -4.79
CA ASP A 102 -18.59 4.31 -5.03
C ASP A 102 -17.44 4.68 -5.98
N LYS A 103 -17.78 5.27 -7.13
CA LYS A 103 -16.84 5.64 -8.18
C LYS A 103 -15.77 6.63 -7.70
N THR A 104 -16.13 7.54 -6.80
CA THR A 104 -15.21 8.53 -6.23
C THR A 104 -14.21 7.87 -5.29
N ILE A 105 -14.66 6.90 -4.47
CA ILE A 105 -13.76 6.11 -3.61
C ILE A 105 -12.79 5.28 -4.46
N LEU A 106 -13.28 4.65 -5.54
CA LEU A 106 -12.46 3.84 -6.43
C LEU A 106 -11.46 4.67 -7.24
N ALA A 107 -11.88 5.82 -7.75
CA ALA A 107 -11.00 6.77 -8.40
C ALA A 107 -9.95 7.31 -7.42
N GLY A 108 -10.33 7.59 -6.17
CA GLY A 108 -9.42 7.93 -5.08
C GLY A 108 -8.34 6.88 -4.88
N ALA A 109 -8.73 5.62 -4.73
CA ALA A 109 -7.80 4.49 -4.59
C ALA A 109 -6.87 4.35 -5.81
N ALA A 110 -7.41 4.51 -7.02
CA ALA A 110 -6.61 4.46 -8.25
C ALA A 110 -5.55 5.57 -8.27
N THR A 111 -5.97 6.81 -7.99
CA THR A 111 -5.07 7.97 -7.97
C THR A 111 -4.02 7.84 -6.87
N ASP A 112 -4.39 7.37 -5.68
CA ASP A 112 -3.45 7.21 -4.56
C ASP A 112 -2.38 6.16 -4.84
N SER A 113 -2.75 5.03 -5.47
CA SER A 113 -1.80 4.00 -5.90
C SER A 113 -0.76 4.54 -6.89
N ILE A 114 -1.21 5.31 -7.88
CA ILE A 114 -0.31 5.89 -8.87
C ILE A 114 0.54 7.02 -8.26
N ILE A 115 -0.05 7.87 -7.42
CA ILE A 115 0.68 8.91 -6.67
C ILE A 115 1.78 8.27 -5.83
N GLN A 116 1.49 7.17 -5.12
CA GLN A 116 2.52 6.44 -4.35
C GLN A 116 3.67 5.97 -5.25
N THR A 117 3.38 5.58 -6.49
CA THR A 117 4.41 5.21 -7.48
C THR A 117 5.22 6.41 -7.96
N ILE A 118 4.60 7.59 -8.13
CA ILE A 118 5.32 8.84 -8.46
C ILE A 118 6.33 9.21 -7.35
N PHE A 119 5.97 9.02 -6.09
CA PHE A 119 6.85 9.25 -4.94
C PHE A 119 7.92 8.15 -4.72
N SER A 120 8.02 7.17 -5.63
CA SER A 120 9.04 6.13 -5.56
C SER A 120 10.47 6.69 -5.68
N PRO A 121 11.44 6.17 -4.91
CA PRO A 121 12.86 6.49 -5.11
C PRO A 121 13.39 5.98 -6.45
N ASP A 122 12.72 4.98 -7.05
CA ASP A 122 13.04 4.46 -8.38
C ASP A 122 12.55 5.43 -9.46
N GLU A 123 13.50 6.05 -10.17
CA GLU A 123 13.22 7.07 -11.19
C GLU A 123 12.36 6.54 -12.34
N LYS A 124 12.56 5.29 -12.77
CA LYS A 124 11.81 4.69 -13.89
C LYS A 124 10.35 4.44 -13.49
N ALA A 125 10.12 3.93 -12.28
CA ALA A 125 8.79 3.76 -11.71
C ALA A 125 8.10 5.11 -11.51
N SER A 126 8.81 6.11 -10.98
CA SER A 126 8.26 7.46 -10.79
C SER A 126 7.84 8.10 -12.12
N LYS A 127 8.70 8.05 -13.15
CA LYS A 127 8.39 8.54 -14.51
C LYS A 127 7.23 7.76 -15.15
N SER A 128 7.19 6.44 -14.95
CA SER A 128 6.08 5.61 -15.44
C SER A 128 4.77 5.96 -14.74
N GLY A 129 4.83 6.28 -13.44
CA GLY A 129 3.70 6.74 -12.64
C GLY A 129 3.13 8.07 -13.12
N SER A 130 3.98 9.07 -13.32
CA SER A 130 3.52 10.38 -13.78
C SER A 130 2.95 10.30 -15.19
N LYS A 131 3.58 9.53 -16.08
CA LYS A 131 3.07 9.28 -17.43
C LYS A 131 1.69 8.60 -17.42
N ALA A 132 1.57 7.49 -16.69
CA ALA A 132 0.30 6.76 -16.57
C ALA A 132 -0.83 7.66 -16.05
N LEU A 133 -0.53 8.49 -15.04
CA LEU A 133 -1.52 9.41 -14.47
C LEU A 133 -1.91 10.52 -15.45
N CYS A 134 -0.96 11.08 -16.20
CA CYS A 134 -1.23 12.09 -17.22
C CYS A 134 -2.15 11.56 -18.33
N ASP A 135 -1.93 10.33 -18.80
CA ASP A 135 -2.78 9.69 -19.80
C ASP A 135 -4.19 9.44 -19.24
N LEU A 136 -4.30 9.03 -17.96
CA LEU A 136 -5.60 8.84 -17.30
C LEU A 136 -6.37 10.15 -17.07
N ILE A 137 -5.68 11.25 -16.77
CA ILE A 137 -6.29 12.57 -16.65
C ILE A 137 -6.95 12.98 -17.97
N GLU A 138 -6.33 12.68 -19.11
CA GLU A 138 -6.90 13.00 -20.42
C GLU A 138 -8.20 12.24 -20.70
N GLU A 139 -8.26 10.96 -20.31
CA GLU A 139 -9.32 10.04 -20.71
C GLU A 139 -10.48 9.92 -19.69
N ASN A 140 -10.25 10.21 -18.40
CA ASN A 140 -11.22 9.88 -17.34
C ASN A 140 -11.55 11.09 -16.44
N GLU A 141 -12.77 11.62 -16.58
CA GLU A 141 -13.32 12.72 -15.78
C GLU A 141 -13.32 12.43 -14.27
N ILE A 142 -13.59 11.18 -13.86
CA ILE A 142 -13.70 10.78 -12.45
C ILE A 142 -12.32 10.79 -11.80
N ILE A 143 -11.29 10.35 -12.53
CA ILE A 143 -9.89 10.46 -12.10
C ILE A 143 -9.50 11.94 -11.93
N ARG A 144 -9.88 12.81 -12.88
CA ARG A 144 -9.63 14.25 -12.76
C ARG A 144 -10.30 14.85 -11.54
N HIS A 145 -11.59 14.57 -11.36
CA HIS A 145 -12.34 15.06 -10.21
C HIS A 145 -11.74 14.55 -8.90
N SER A 146 -11.32 13.28 -8.85
CA SER A 146 -10.61 12.69 -7.71
C SER A 146 -9.33 13.48 -7.41
N LEU A 147 -8.44 13.73 -8.37
CA LEU A 147 -7.21 14.49 -8.13
C LEU A 147 -7.43 15.91 -7.63
N MET A 148 -8.54 16.54 -8.04
CA MET A 148 -8.89 17.91 -7.65
C MET A 148 -9.54 18.03 -6.27
N THR A 149 -10.18 16.95 -5.80
CA THR A 149 -10.93 16.93 -4.53
C THR A 149 -10.24 16.13 -3.43
N THR A 150 -9.32 15.24 -3.80
CA THR A 150 -8.55 14.42 -2.88
C THR A 150 -7.22 15.08 -2.50
N GLY A 151 -6.53 14.52 -1.51
CA GLY A 151 -5.29 15.05 -0.90
C GLY A 151 -4.09 15.25 -1.84
N PHE A 152 -4.23 15.11 -3.17
CA PHE A 152 -3.14 15.24 -4.13
C PHE A 152 -2.48 16.63 -4.09
N ILE A 153 -3.26 17.70 -4.10
CA ILE A 153 -2.73 19.07 -4.05
C ILE A 153 -1.92 19.28 -2.77
N GLN A 154 -2.40 18.79 -1.63
CA GLN A 154 -1.70 18.87 -0.34
C GLN A 154 -0.40 18.04 -0.34
N LYS A 155 -0.41 16.85 -0.95
CA LYS A 155 0.80 16.02 -1.13
C LYS A 155 1.85 16.75 -1.97
N VAL A 156 1.42 17.44 -3.03
CA VAL A 156 2.28 18.31 -3.85
C VAL A 156 2.87 19.44 -2.99
N GLN A 157 2.04 20.17 -2.25
CA GLN A 157 2.51 21.26 -1.39
C GLN A 157 3.60 20.79 -0.43
N HIS A 158 3.36 19.68 0.27
CA HIS A 158 4.33 19.10 1.20
C HIS A 158 5.63 18.67 0.50
N ALA A 159 5.54 18.07 -0.69
CA ALA A 159 6.71 17.62 -1.45
C ALA A 159 7.65 18.77 -1.83
N PHE A 160 7.10 19.96 -2.06
CA PHE A 160 7.86 21.17 -2.40
C PHE A 160 8.29 21.97 -1.17
N ALA A 161 7.45 22.07 -0.12
CA ALA A 161 7.72 22.81 1.12
C ALA A 161 8.90 22.25 1.92
N ASN A 162 9.12 20.92 1.92
CA ASN A 162 10.22 20.27 2.63
C ASN A 162 11.64 20.65 2.12
N ASN A 163 11.77 21.51 1.10
CA ASN A 163 13.07 22.01 0.64
C ASN A 163 13.55 23.29 1.38
N GLN A 164 12.74 23.88 2.28
CA GLN A 164 13.04 25.19 2.86
C GLN A 164 13.80 25.19 4.20
N GLN A 165 14.06 24.04 4.84
CA GLN A 165 14.76 24.02 6.13
C GLN A 165 16.29 24.18 6.05
N SER A 166 16.85 24.37 4.86
CA SER A 166 18.30 24.42 4.63
C SER A 166 18.98 25.76 4.95
N SER A 167 18.33 26.70 5.65
CA SER A 167 18.89 28.03 5.92
C SER A 167 18.78 28.51 7.37
N SER A 168 19.00 27.62 8.35
CA SER A 168 19.57 28.04 9.64
C SER A 168 20.13 26.87 10.48
N SER A 169 21.46 26.75 10.48
CA SER A 169 22.35 26.27 11.57
C SER A 169 22.19 24.85 12.17
N SER A 170 23.18 24.02 11.80
CA SER A 170 23.99 23.11 12.65
C SER A 170 23.34 22.01 13.52
N SER A 171 23.83 20.79 13.25
CA SER A 171 23.90 19.59 14.11
C SER A 171 22.63 18.77 14.32
N SER A 172 22.42 17.75 13.48
CA SER A 172 22.41 16.35 13.92
C SER A 172 22.33 15.43 12.69
N SER A 173 22.86 14.23 12.80
CA SER A 173 22.88 13.21 11.76
C SER A 173 21.47 12.65 11.49
N GLN A 174 20.66 13.40 10.74
CA GLN A 174 19.49 12.87 10.05
C GLN A 174 19.63 13.23 8.57
N THR A 175 19.65 12.23 7.69
CA THR A 175 19.44 12.44 6.26
C THR A 175 18.06 13.05 6.08
N GLU A 176 17.98 14.37 5.99
CA GLU A 176 16.74 15.09 5.69
C GLU A 176 16.20 14.57 4.35
N ASN A 177 14.93 14.16 4.35
CA ASN A 177 14.23 13.56 3.20
C ASN A 177 13.99 14.64 2.11
N ILE A 178 15.02 14.97 1.34
CA ILE A 178 14.90 15.82 0.17
C ILE A 178 14.12 15.06 -0.91
N THR A 179 12.99 15.62 -1.34
CA THR A 179 12.22 15.06 -2.46
C THR A 179 13.08 15.04 -3.73
N PRO A 180 13.32 13.88 -4.36
CA PRO A 180 14.15 13.80 -5.55
C PRO A 180 13.61 14.63 -6.73
N ASN A 181 14.50 15.18 -7.55
CA ASN A 181 14.15 15.99 -8.72
C ASN A 181 13.23 15.26 -9.70
N HIS A 182 13.40 13.94 -9.87
CA HIS A 182 12.53 13.15 -10.75
C HIS A 182 11.08 13.10 -10.24
N VAL A 183 10.88 13.03 -8.92
CA VAL A 183 9.55 13.08 -8.30
C VAL A 183 8.94 14.46 -8.50
N LYS A 184 9.69 15.53 -8.24
CA LYS A 184 9.24 16.92 -8.47
C LYS A 184 8.82 17.14 -9.92
N SER A 185 9.66 16.72 -10.86
CA SER A 185 9.40 16.80 -12.30
C SER A 185 8.12 16.04 -12.68
N GLY A 186 7.93 14.83 -12.14
CA GLY A 186 6.71 14.03 -12.35
C GLY A 186 5.45 14.67 -11.78
N LEU A 187 5.52 15.29 -10.59
CA LEU A 187 4.38 16.02 -10.00
C LEU A 187 4.01 17.25 -10.83
N LEU A 188 5.00 17.99 -11.34
CA LEU A 188 4.74 19.14 -12.22
C LEU A 188 4.10 18.70 -13.55
N ASP A 189 4.49 17.55 -14.11
CA ASP A 189 3.84 17.03 -15.33
C ASP A 189 2.35 16.77 -15.10
N VAL A 190 2.00 16.17 -13.96
CA VAL A 190 0.62 15.90 -13.56
C VAL A 190 -0.16 17.20 -13.36
N ILE A 191 0.42 18.20 -12.67
CA ILE A 191 -0.20 19.51 -12.47
C ILE A 191 -0.42 20.22 -13.80
N LEU A 192 0.58 20.23 -14.68
CA LEU A 192 0.46 20.83 -16.01
C LEU A 192 -0.67 20.18 -16.81
N LYS A 193 -0.79 18.85 -16.75
CA LYS A 193 -1.89 18.12 -17.38
C LYS A 193 -3.25 18.48 -16.77
N LEU A 194 -3.36 18.62 -15.45
CA LEU A 194 -4.59 19.08 -14.79
C LEU A 194 -4.96 20.51 -15.19
N VAL A 195 -4.01 21.45 -15.17
CA VAL A 195 -4.25 22.86 -15.54
C VAL A 195 -4.70 22.99 -16.99
N THR A 196 -4.22 22.13 -17.88
CA THR A 196 -4.61 22.13 -19.30
C THR A 196 -5.97 21.50 -19.56
N THR A 197 -6.38 20.50 -18.76
CA THR A 197 -7.60 19.70 -18.98
C THR A 197 -8.80 20.14 -18.14
N VAL A 198 -8.60 20.64 -16.93
CA VAL A 198 -9.68 21.00 -15.99
C VAL A 198 -10.13 22.45 -16.19
N GLY A 199 -11.44 22.68 -16.08
CA GLY A 199 -12.04 24.02 -16.15
C GLY A 199 -11.94 24.81 -14.85
N ASP A 200 -12.27 24.17 -13.72
CA ASP A 200 -12.14 24.79 -12.39
C ASP A 200 -10.72 24.60 -11.83
N LEU A 201 -9.99 25.69 -11.71
CA LEU A 201 -8.60 25.71 -11.25
C LEU A 201 -8.46 26.13 -9.80
N GLN A 202 -9.55 26.44 -9.09
CA GLN A 202 -9.53 26.90 -7.69
C GLN A 202 -8.66 26.00 -6.79
N PRO A 203 -8.74 24.66 -6.84
CA PRO A 203 -7.89 23.81 -6.02
C PRO A 203 -6.38 23.95 -6.31
N ILE A 204 -6.00 24.31 -7.53
CA ILE A 204 -4.59 24.42 -7.95
C ILE A 204 -3.99 25.80 -7.62
N VAL A 205 -4.82 26.84 -7.51
CA VAL A 205 -4.39 28.22 -7.19
C VAL A 205 -3.58 28.27 -5.88
N VAL A 206 -3.87 27.40 -4.92
CA VAL A 206 -3.15 27.31 -3.63
C VAL A 206 -1.68 26.92 -3.81
N LEU A 207 -1.28 26.41 -4.98
CA LEU A 207 0.12 26.11 -5.30
C LEU A 207 0.92 27.33 -5.76
N ILE A 208 0.28 28.43 -6.18
CA ILE A 208 0.95 29.61 -6.76
C ILE A 208 2.06 30.18 -5.84
N PRO A 209 1.85 30.36 -4.51
CA PRO A 209 2.89 30.90 -3.64
C PRO A 209 4.14 30.01 -3.61
N ILE A 210 3.95 28.70 -3.41
CA ILE A 210 5.04 27.72 -3.34
C ILE A 210 5.80 27.67 -4.66
N LEU A 211 5.05 27.66 -5.77
CA LEU A 211 5.62 27.60 -7.10
C LEU A 211 6.47 28.88 -7.39
N ASN A 212 6.05 30.07 -6.93
CA ASN A 212 6.85 31.31 -7.01
C ASN A 212 8.16 31.27 -6.24
N GLU A 213 8.20 30.58 -5.11
CA GLU A 213 9.39 30.49 -4.26
C GLU A 213 10.47 29.55 -4.82
N LEU A 214 10.11 28.62 -5.71
CA LEU A 214 11.04 27.62 -6.27
C LEU A 214 11.90 28.14 -7.44
N LYS A 215 11.73 29.40 -7.84
CA LYS A 215 12.35 29.98 -9.06
C LYS A 215 13.88 30.01 -9.04
N ASP A 216 14.50 30.05 -7.87
CA ASP A 216 15.92 30.38 -7.73
C ASP A 216 16.84 29.19 -7.37
N ASN A 217 16.30 28.00 -7.05
CA ASN A 217 17.07 26.89 -6.45
C ASN A 217 16.93 25.50 -7.12
N GLU A 218 16.30 25.41 -8.31
CA GLU A 218 16.01 24.12 -8.95
C GLU A 218 16.68 23.91 -10.32
N GLU A 219 16.66 22.67 -10.79
CA GLU A 219 17.21 22.27 -12.09
C GLU A 219 16.47 22.96 -13.25
N LYS A 220 17.21 23.40 -14.30
CA LYS A 220 16.67 24.24 -15.39
C LYS A 220 15.42 23.67 -16.07
N GLU A 221 15.29 22.34 -16.13
CA GLU A 221 14.11 21.70 -16.71
C GLU A 221 12.86 21.82 -15.81
N ILE A 222 13.04 21.73 -14.49
CA ILE A 222 11.97 21.88 -13.50
C ILE A 222 11.47 23.32 -13.47
N VAL A 223 12.39 24.29 -13.51
CA VAL A 223 12.06 25.73 -13.57
C VAL A 223 11.21 26.06 -14.80
N LYS A 224 11.53 25.50 -15.97
CA LYS A 224 10.71 25.70 -17.19
C LYS A 224 9.30 25.15 -17.06
N LYS A 225 9.14 23.97 -16.44
CA LYS A 225 7.81 23.37 -16.20
C LYS A 225 7.00 24.24 -15.25
N TYR A 226 7.64 24.75 -14.20
CA TYR A 226 7.04 25.71 -13.29
C TYR A 226 6.56 26.99 -14.02
N GLU A 227 7.44 27.65 -14.77
CA GLU A 227 7.10 28.89 -15.49
C GLU A 227 5.91 28.70 -16.45
N ASN A 228 5.84 27.54 -17.11
CA ASN A 228 4.72 27.19 -17.97
C ASN A 228 3.40 27.06 -17.17
N ILE A 229 3.42 26.35 -16.04
CA ILE A 229 2.25 26.20 -15.16
C ILE A 229 1.78 27.56 -14.66
N LEU A 230 2.69 28.41 -14.18
CA LEU A 230 2.35 29.75 -13.69
C LEU A 230 1.75 30.63 -14.80
N GLY A 231 2.32 30.58 -16.00
CA GLY A 231 1.78 31.29 -17.17
C GLY A 231 0.36 30.85 -17.52
N LEU A 232 0.08 29.54 -17.46
CA LEU A 232 -1.24 28.98 -17.71
C LEU A 232 -2.24 29.34 -16.59
N LEU A 233 -1.83 29.25 -15.33
CA LEU A 233 -2.67 29.63 -14.19
C LEU A 233 -3.00 31.12 -14.23
N ASN A 234 -2.03 31.99 -14.46
CA ASN A 234 -2.26 33.42 -14.55
C ASN A 234 -3.19 33.75 -15.74
N SER A 235 -2.94 33.19 -16.92
CA SER A 235 -3.80 33.46 -18.08
C SER A 235 -5.24 32.92 -17.92
N LYS A 236 -5.43 31.77 -17.27
CA LYS A 236 -6.76 31.19 -17.06
C LYS A 236 -7.51 31.79 -15.87
N CYS A 237 -6.83 32.14 -14.77
CA CYS A 237 -7.46 32.78 -13.61
C CYS A 237 -7.83 34.25 -13.90
N ILE A 238 -7.02 34.98 -14.69
CA ILE A 238 -7.37 36.36 -15.09
C ILE A 238 -8.63 36.41 -15.97
N ASN A 239 -8.96 35.33 -16.69
CA ASN A 239 -10.16 35.28 -17.53
C ASN A 239 -11.46 34.99 -16.76
N SER A 240 -11.41 34.38 -15.56
CA SER A 240 -12.62 34.18 -14.74
C SER A 240 -13.06 35.44 -14.01
N ASP A 241 -12.13 36.37 -13.77
CA ASP A 241 -12.37 37.54 -12.91
C ASP A 241 -12.61 38.84 -13.71
N SER A 242 -12.70 38.76 -15.04
CA SER A 242 -12.78 39.95 -15.91
C SER A 242 -14.18 40.58 -16.09
N SER A 243 -15.12 40.28 -15.21
CA SER A 243 -16.33 41.08 -15.09
C SER A 243 -16.77 41.22 -13.64
N GLU A 244 -16.13 42.12 -12.89
CA GLU A 244 -16.86 43.01 -12.00
C GLU A 244 -16.01 44.26 -11.74
N SER A 245 -16.63 45.40 -12.01
CA SER A 245 -16.01 46.71 -11.95
C SER A 245 -15.63 47.07 -10.52
N SER A 246 -14.66 47.98 -10.38
CA SER A 246 -14.06 48.54 -9.15
C SER A 246 -15.01 49.17 -8.11
N LYS A 247 -16.31 48.86 -8.13
CA LYS A 247 -17.27 49.10 -7.06
C LYS A 247 -17.61 47.84 -6.26
N ASP A 248 -17.37 46.65 -6.81
CA ASP A 248 -17.63 45.37 -6.13
C ASP A 248 -16.50 44.96 -5.17
N GLU A 249 -15.26 45.40 -5.39
CA GLU A 249 -14.16 45.10 -4.46
C GLU A 249 -14.43 45.67 -3.06
N ASP A 250 -14.94 46.90 -2.96
CA ASP A 250 -15.32 47.52 -1.68
C ASP A 250 -16.54 46.84 -1.02
N GLN A 251 -17.50 46.36 -1.81
CA GLN A 251 -18.65 45.61 -1.30
C GLN A 251 -18.25 44.20 -0.85
N LYS A 252 -17.29 43.57 -1.54
CA LYS A 252 -16.76 42.25 -1.22
C LYS A 252 -15.87 42.31 0.02
N ILE A 253 -15.10 43.38 0.19
CA ILE A 253 -14.39 43.67 1.45
C ILE A 253 -15.40 43.82 2.60
N GLN A 254 -16.47 44.59 2.43
CA GLN A 254 -17.51 44.70 3.46
C GLN A 254 -18.21 43.37 3.78
N GLN A 255 -18.50 42.54 2.77
CA GLN A 255 -19.09 41.22 2.99
C GLN A 255 -18.13 40.26 3.68
N LEU A 256 -16.84 40.26 3.31
CA LEU A 256 -15.81 39.45 3.95
C LEU A 256 -15.55 39.89 5.40
N GLU A 257 -15.57 41.20 5.68
CA GLU A 257 -15.45 41.73 7.04
C GLU A 257 -16.66 41.33 7.91
N GLU A 258 -17.87 41.34 7.36
CA GLU A 258 -19.08 40.87 8.05
C GLU A 258 -19.04 39.35 8.29
N GLN A 259 -18.60 38.56 7.30
CA GLN A 259 -18.46 37.11 7.45
C GLN A 259 -17.38 36.75 8.48
N ASN A 260 -16.24 37.44 8.48
CA ASN A 260 -15.20 37.24 9.49
C ASN A 260 -15.71 37.59 10.88
N ARG A 261 -16.48 38.68 11.02
CA ARG A 261 -17.12 39.03 12.30
C ARG A 261 -18.09 37.94 12.78
N GLN A 262 -18.92 37.40 11.90
CA GLN A 262 -19.83 36.30 12.25
C GLN A 262 -19.07 35.02 12.61
N MET A 263 -18.00 34.69 11.88
CA MET A 263 -17.15 33.53 12.16
C MET A 263 -16.40 33.68 13.48
N ASP A 264 -15.94 34.89 13.82
CA ASP A 264 -15.32 35.18 15.12
C ASP A 264 -16.33 35.05 16.27
N GLU A 265 -17.57 35.49 16.07
CA GLU A 265 -18.65 35.30 17.04
C GLU A 265 -19.00 33.81 17.22
N GLU A 266 -19.07 33.03 16.14
CA GLU A 266 -19.29 31.58 16.20
C GLU A 266 -18.13 30.85 16.88
N ASN A 267 -16.89 31.22 16.57
CA ASN A 267 -15.69 30.68 17.22
C ASN A 267 -15.66 30.97 18.72
N ASN A 268 -16.03 32.19 19.13
CA ASN A 268 -16.12 32.54 20.55
C ASN A 268 -17.22 31.71 21.26
N MET A 269 -18.37 31.51 20.61
CA MET A 269 -19.45 30.66 21.13
C MET A 269 -19.01 29.19 21.26
N LEU A 270 -18.31 28.66 20.25
CA LEU A 270 -17.73 27.31 20.26
C LEU A 270 -16.61 27.17 21.29
N GLU A 271 -15.82 28.20 21.54
CA GLU A 271 -14.78 28.21 22.56
C GLU A 271 -15.40 28.16 23.96
N ASP A 272 -16.47 28.91 24.19
CA ASP A 272 -17.27 28.86 25.42
C ASP A 272 -17.94 27.50 25.64
N GLU A 273 -18.48 26.88 24.58
CA GLU A 273 -19.04 25.53 24.64
C GLU A 273 -17.96 24.48 24.91
N ASN A 274 -16.81 24.56 24.24
CA ASN A 274 -15.65 23.70 24.50
C ASN A 274 -15.14 23.86 25.93
N LEU A 275 -15.16 25.06 26.49
CA LEU A 275 -14.77 25.30 27.87
C LEU A 275 -15.74 24.63 28.86
N LYS A 276 -17.05 24.62 28.55
CA LYS A 276 -18.06 23.89 29.34
C LYS A 276 -17.86 22.38 29.23
N LEU A 277 -17.67 21.85 28.02
CA LEU A 277 -17.41 20.43 27.78
C LEU A 277 -16.11 19.97 28.44
N LYS A 278 -15.04 20.76 28.41
CA LYS A 278 -13.80 20.46 29.13
C LYS A 278 -14.02 20.34 30.63
N LYS A 279 -14.79 21.26 31.24
CA LYS A 279 -15.14 21.20 32.67
C LYS A 279 -15.97 19.96 32.99
N GLU A 280 -16.87 19.57 32.09
CA GLU A 280 -17.70 18.38 32.24
C GLU A 280 -16.89 17.08 32.09
N ILE A 281 -15.98 17.02 31.12
CA ILE A 281 -14.99 15.94 30.97
C ILE A 281 -14.12 15.84 32.22
N GLU A 282 -13.67 16.96 32.79
CA GLU A 282 -12.84 16.97 33.99
C GLU A 282 -13.62 16.52 35.24
N LYS A 283 -14.91 16.87 35.32
CA LYS A 283 -15.84 16.35 36.33
C LYS A 283 -16.03 14.84 36.20
N ILE A 284 -16.27 14.34 34.98
CA ILE A 284 -16.38 12.90 34.68
C ILE A 284 -15.08 12.18 35.01
N ARG A 285 -13.92 12.79 34.74
CA ARG A 285 -12.58 12.26 35.07
C ARG A 285 -12.37 12.11 36.58
N LEU A 286 -12.90 13.03 37.38
CA LEU A 286 -12.88 12.96 38.85
C LEU A 286 -13.87 11.93 39.39
N GLU A 287 -15.01 11.75 38.73
CA GLU A 287 -16.07 10.83 39.11
C GLU A 287 -15.75 9.36 38.74
N TYR A 288 -14.98 9.15 37.67
CA TYR A 288 -14.56 7.83 37.17
C TYR A 288 -13.03 7.75 36.95
N PRO A 289 -12.23 7.58 38.01
CA PRO A 289 -10.76 7.59 37.95
C PRO A 289 -10.11 6.34 37.29
N GLN A 290 -10.86 5.52 36.57
CA GLN A 290 -10.35 4.29 35.94
C GLN A 290 -9.69 4.59 34.58
N VAL A 291 -8.39 4.87 34.66
CA VAL A 291 -7.29 4.46 33.76
C VAL A 291 -7.58 4.51 32.24
N ILE A 292 -7.33 5.67 31.61
CA ILE A 292 -6.96 5.73 30.19
C ILE A 292 -5.54 6.32 30.09
N PRO A 293 -4.49 5.48 30.00
CA PRO A 293 -3.15 5.91 29.67
C PRO A 293 -3.06 6.05 28.14
N HIS A 294 -2.82 7.27 27.66
CA HIS A 294 -2.59 7.57 26.23
C HIS A 294 -1.31 6.94 25.65
N GLU A 295 -0.52 6.26 26.48
CA GLU A 295 0.80 5.72 26.13
C GLU A 295 0.75 4.38 25.37
N PHE A 296 -0.44 3.77 25.23
CA PHE A 296 -0.59 2.46 24.59
C PHE A 296 -1.61 2.43 23.43
N ASN A 297 -2.08 3.60 22.98
CA ASN A 297 -2.78 3.66 21.71
C ASN A 297 -1.77 3.51 20.57
N VAL A 298 -1.75 2.33 19.96
CA VAL A 298 -1.30 2.23 18.57
C VAL A 298 -2.21 3.18 17.79
N VAL A 299 -1.69 4.34 17.41
CA VAL A 299 -2.45 5.40 16.73
C VAL A 299 -3.21 4.76 15.55
N ASN A 300 -4.54 4.70 15.70
CA ASN A 300 -5.56 4.13 14.80
C ASN A 300 -5.80 2.59 14.86
N SER A 301 -5.70 1.91 16.01
CA SER A 301 -6.39 0.62 16.19
C SER A 301 -7.90 0.82 16.43
N LEU A 302 -8.70 -0.26 16.35
CA LEU A 302 -10.15 -0.29 16.58
C LEU A 302 -10.57 0.66 17.71
N THR A 303 -11.10 1.82 17.35
CA THR A 303 -11.43 2.89 18.29
C THR A 303 -12.42 2.39 19.33
N GLY A 304 -12.06 2.52 20.62
CA GLY A 304 -12.96 2.27 21.75
C GLY A 304 -12.81 0.92 22.45
N LEU A 305 -11.86 0.08 22.04
CA LEU A 305 -11.57 -1.19 22.70
C LEU A 305 -10.21 -1.08 23.43
N GLY A 306 -10.15 -1.53 24.68
CA GLY A 306 -9.04 -1.31 25.60
C GLY A 306 -7.64 -1.74 25.11
N PRO A 307 -6.58 -1.44 25.88
CA PRO A 307 -5.18 -1.52 25.43
C PRO A 307 -4.70 -2.91 24.97
N ASP A 308 -5.45 -3.97 25.29
CA ASP A 308 -5.07 -5.36 25.05
C ASP A 308 -6.07 -6.13 24.17
N ILE A 309 -7.11 -5.48 23.63
CA ILE A 309 -8.21 -6.21 22.96
C ILE A 309 -7.72 -7.07 21.79
N LEU A 310 -6.70 -6.60 21.06
CA LEU A 310 -6.17 -7.33 19.92
C LEU A 310 -5.36 -8.53 20.40
N THR A 311 -4.63 -8.42 21.49
CA THR A 311 -3.95 -9.57 22.10
C THR A 311 -4.94 -10.54 22.75
N ASP A 312 -6.01 -10.05 23.35
CA ASP A 312 -7.08 -10.87 23.94
C ASP A 312 -7.82 -11.64 22.83
N LEU A 313 -8.18 -10.97 21.74
CA LEU A 313 -8.81 -11.61 20.58
C LEU A 313 -7.89 -12.63 19.91
N LEU A 314 -6.59 -12.33 19.80
CA LEU A 314 -5.60 -13.29 19.30
C LEU A 314 -5.48 -14.51 20.22
N SER A 315 -5.59 -14.35 21.54
CA SER A 315 -5.52 -15.45 22.51
C SER A 315 -6.74 -16.38 22.49
N GLU A 316 -7.87 -15.91 21.95
CA GLU A 316 -9.07 -16.71 21.76
C GLU A 316 -9.08 -17.50 20.44
N MET A 317 -8.12 -17.25 19.54
CA MET A 317 -8.05 -17.94 18.25
C MET A 317 -7.52 -19.37 18.41
N GLN A 318 -8.19 -20.33 17.76
CA GLN A 318 -7.83 -21.76 17.82
C GLN A 318 -6.83 -22.19 16.74
N HIS A 319 -6.71 -21.43 15.66
CA HIS A 319 -5.89 -21.78 14.50
C HIS A 319 -4.78 -20.75 14.30
N ILE A 320 -3.53 -21.24 14.30
CA ILE A 320 -2.34 -20.42 14.10
C ILE A 320 -2.35 -19.73 12.73
N GLU A 321 -2.98 -20.36 11.74
CA GLU A 321 -3.14 -19.82 10.40
C GLU A 321 -3.97 -18.53 10.41
N ASP A 322 -5.02 -18.47 11.23
CA ASP A 322 -5.90 -17.31 11.36
C ASP A 322 -5.21 -16.16 12.10
N VAL A 323 -4.41 -16.50 13.11
CA VAL A 323 -3.53 -15.55 13.83
C VAL A 323 -2.52 -14.92 12.87
N ILE A 324 -1.85 -15.73 12.06
CA ILE A 324 -0.85 -15.27 11.09
C ILE A 324 -1.51 -14.39 10.03
N GLN A 325 -2.68 -14.79 9.51
CA GLN A 325 -3.43 -13.98 8.55
C GLN A 325 -3.82 -12.64 9.16
N LEU A 326 -4.40 -12.62 10.36
CA LEU A 326 -4.86 -11.41 11.04
C LEU A 326 -3.70 -10.45 11.36
N VAL A 327 -2.54 -10.96 11.74
CA VAL A 327 -1.33 -10.14 12.00
C VAL A 327 -0.69 -9.68 10.69
N GLY A 328 -0.77 -10.50 9.64
CA GLY A 328 -0.22 -10.23 8.32
C GLY A 328 -0.97 -9.20 7.48
N VAL A 329 -2.22 -8.87 7.83
CA VAL A 329 -3.06 -7.92 7.05
C VAL A 329 -2.54 -6.48 7.06
N ASN A 330 -1.74 -6.08 8.06
CA ASN A 330 -1.29 -4.68 8.20
C ASN A 330 0.12 -4.57 8.81
N LYS A 331 0.96 -3.69 8.23
CA LYS A 331 2.33 -3.41 8.71
C LYS A 331 2.40 -2.99 10.19
N LYS A 332 1.36 -2.34 10.73
CA LYS A 332 1.27 -1.97 12.15
C LYS A 332 0.98 -3.18 13.03
N ALA A 333 0.06 -4.06 12.60
CA ALA A 333 -0.22 -5.32 13.30
C ALA A 333 1.01 -6.24 13.31
N LEU A 334 1.81 -6.22 12.23
CA LEU A 334 3.07 -6.96 12.15
C LEU A 334 4.07 -6.58 13.26
N ASN A 335 3.99 -5.40 13.87
CA ASN A 335 4.84 -5.03 15.01
C ASN A 335 4.53 -5.84 16.28
N LEU A 336 3.35 -6.47 16.36
CA LEU A 336 2.99 -7.38 17.46
C LEU A 336 3.92 -8.60 17.53
N LYS A 337 4.59 -8.97 16.43
CA LYS A 337 5.56 -10.08 16.42
C LYS A 337 6.71 -9.91 17.42
N ILE A 338 6.98 -8.67 17.82
CA ILE A 338 8.07 -8.31 18.75
C ILE A 338 7.55 -8.22 20.19
N HIS A 339 6.23 -8.33 20.39
CA HIS A 339 5.60 -8.16 21.69
C HIS A 339 5.64 -9.46 22.52
N PRO A 340 6.10 -9.43 23.79
CA PRO A 340 6.22 -10.63 24.62
C PRO A 340 4.93 -11.43 24.78
N ARG A 341 3.76 -10.76 24.94
CA ARG A 341 2.47 -11.46 25.01
C ARG A 341 2.09 -12.17 23.71
N PHE A 342 2.48 -11.62 22.56
CA PHE A 342 2.16 -12.25 21.29
C PHE A 342 2.94 -13.56 21.12
N ILE A 343 4.20 -13.58 21.56
CA ILE A 343 5.02 -14.80 21.59
C ILE A 343 4.35 -15.85 22.50
N GLN A 344 3.88 -15.46 23.69
CA GLN A 344 3.18 -16.36 24.61
C GLN A 344 1.88 -16.93 24.02
N ILE A 345 1.11 -16.12 23.29
CA ILE A 345 -0.12 -16.55 22.59
C ILE A 345 0.22 -17.54 21.47
N LEU A 346 1.23 -17.26 20.66
CA LEU A 346 1.68 -18.19 19.62
C LEU A 346 2.15 -19.52 20.23
N GLU A 347 2.89 -19.48 21.34
CA GLU A 347 3.32 -20.68 22.07
C GLU A 347 2.14 -21.45 22.69
N GLN A 348 1.06 -20.77 23.07
CA GLN A 348 -0.16 -21.40 23.59
C GLN A 348 -0.96 -22.07 22.46
N ILE A 349 -1.22 -21.36 21.38
CA ILE A 349 -1.97 -21.87 20.21
C ILE A 349 -1.19 -22.99 19.50
N SER A 350 0.14 -22.91 19.53
CA SER A 350 1.00 -23.98 19.00
C SER A 350 1.08 -25.19 19.94
N ARG A 351 0.81 -25.03 21.24
CA ARG A 351 0.71 -26.15 22.20
C ARG A 351 -0.58 -26.95 22.05
N ASP A 352 -1.69 -26.30 21.67
CA ASP A 352 -2.98 -26.98 21.47
C ASP A 352 -3.02 -27.85 20.18
N LYS A 353 -2.01 -27.75 19.30
CA LYS A 353 -1.74 -28.74 18.25
C LYS A 353 -0.61 -29.65 18.73
N ASP A 354 -0.95 -30.77 19.37
CA ASP A 354 -0.01 -31.85 19.67
C ASP A 354 0.65 -32.31 18.35
N TYR A 355 1.85 -31.83 18.07
CA TYR A 355 2.76 -32.43 17.08
C TYR A 355 3.72 -33.34 17.85
N PRO A 356 3.36 -34.62 18.07
CA PRO A 356 4.21 -35.51 18.83
C PRO A 356 5.57 -35.68 18.12
N ILE A 357 6.66 -35.42 18.84
CA ILE A 357 8.01 -35.66 18.35
C ILE A 357 8.29 -37.17 18.43
N GLU A 358 7.80 -37.91 17.45
CA GLU A 358 8.10 -39.33 17.27
C GLU A 358 9.42 -39.51 16.52
N ILE A 359 10.31 -40.32 17.08
CA ILE A 359 11.65 -40.57 16.55
C ILE A 359 11.78 -42.06 16.25
N ASN A 360 12.10 -42.37 15.00
CA ASN A 360 12.47 -43.70 14.58
C ASN A 360 13.96 -43.94 14.85
N ASN A 361 14.24 -44.79 15.83
CA ASN A 361 15.58 -45.23 16.18
C ASN A 361 15.85 -46.63 15.63
N PRO A 362 16.63 -46.76 14.53
CA PRO A 362 16.91 -48.06 13.94
C PRO A 362 17.89 -48.92 14.77
N ASP A 363 18.62 -48.35 15.74
CA ASP A 363 19.52 -49.10 16.66
C ASP A 363 19.28 -48.71 18.13
N LEU A 364 18.40 -49.46 18.79
CA LEU A 364 18.07 -49.32 20.21
C LEU A 364 19.26 -49.53 21.16
N THR A 365 20.39 -50.06 20.68
CA THR A 365 21.58 -50.32 21.50
C THR A 365 22.60 -49.18 21.47
N ASP A 366 22.47 -48.23 20.54
CA ASP A 366 23.39 -47.11 20.36
C ASP A 366 22.79 -45.77 20.81
N ILE A 367 21.47 -45.60 20.68
CA ILE A 367 20.81 -44.31 20.94
C ILE A 367 19.82 -44.45 22.09
N ASP A 368 19.92 -43.51 23.04
CA ASP A 368 18.95 -43.30 24.12
C ASP A 368 18.10 -42.07 23.82
N ILE A 369 16.80 -42.16 24.08
CA ILE A 369 15.86 -41.05 23.87
C ILE A 369 15.15 -40.80 25.19
N THR A 370 15.23 -39.57 25.66
CA THR A 370 14.59 -39.13 26.90
C THR A 370 13.76 -37.89 26.65
N ASP A 371 12.58 -37.82 27.27
CA ASP A 371 11.74 -36.63 27.27
C ASP A 371 12.31 -35.56 28.21
N VAL A 372 12.37 -34.32 27.73
CA VAL A 372 12.75 -33.13 28.50
C VAL A 372 11.56 -32.19 28.44
N ASP A 373 10.95 -31.97 29.60
CA ASP A 373 9.86 -31.01 29.83
C ASP A 373 8.67 -31.13 28.85
N GLU A 374 8.38 -32.35 28.36
CA GLU A 374 7.27 -32.70 27.43
C GLU A 374 7.30 -32.01 26.04
N VAL A 375 8.18 -31.03 25.83
CA VAL A 375 8.29 -30.22 24.61
C VAL A 375 9.56 -30.56 23.81
N MET A 376 10.53 -31.26 24.41
CA MET A 376 11.81 -31.58 23.78
C MET A 376 12.19 -33.05 23.95
N LYS A 377 12.69 -33.69 22.89
CA LYS A 377 13.34 -35.00 22.97
C LYS A 377 14.85 -34.83 23.04
N LYS A 378 15.48 -35.39 24.07
CA LYS A 378 16.94 -35.48 24.20
C LYS A 378 17.44 -36.81 23.67
N ILE A 379 18.29 -36.76 22.67
CA ILE A 379 18.94 -37.90 22.03
C ILE A 379 20.37 -38.02 22.56
N THR A 380 20.71 -39.17 23.13
CA THR A 380 22.06 -39.45 23.67
C THR A 380 22.67 -40.65 22.95
N LYS A 381 23.83 -40.44 22.34
CA LYS A 381 24.59 -41.48 21.66
C LYS A 381 25.55 -42.20 22.60
N LYS A 382 25.59 -43.53 22.54
CA LYS A 382 26.36 -44.39 23.46
C LYS A 382 27.62 -44.98 22.82
N LYS A 383 27.63 -45.25 21.50
CA LYS A 383 28.78 -45.88 20.83
C LYS A 383 29.48 -44.93 19.86
N ALA A 384 30.78 -45.16 19.68
CA ALA A 384 31.61 -44.45 18.72
C ALA A 384 31.49 -45.04 17.30
N GLN A 385 30.26 -45.12 16.77
CA GLN A 385 29.95 -45.56 15.41
C GLN A 385 29.16 -44.46 14.66
N TYR A 386 28.81 -44.65 13.40
CA TYR A 386 27.89 -43.72 12.71
C TYR A 386 26.45 -44.08 13.04
N SER A 387 25.59 -43.08 13.20
CA SER A 387 24.19 -43.31 13.55
C SER A 387 23.34 -42.27 12.86
N THR A 388 22.21 -42.71 12.31
CA THR A 388 21.21 -41.85 11.69
C THR A 388 19.86 -42.18 12.30
N ILE A 389 19.10 -41.13 12.60
CA ILE A 389 17.74 -41.19 13.13
C ILE A 389 16.86 -40.33 12.27
N SER A 390 15.59 -40.69 12.15
CA SER A 390 14.58 -39.90 11.45
C SER A 390 13.45 -39.55 12.40
N PHE A 391 12.84 -38.39 12.17
CA PHE A 391 11.55 -38.06 12.75
C PHE A 391 10.46 -38.72 11.90
N ASP A 392 9.43 -39.28 12.54
CA ASP A 392 8.29 -39.87 11.83
C ASP A 392 7.33 -38.80 11.27
N GLN A 393 7.48 -37.55 11.72
CA GLN A 393 6.67 -36.43 11.28
C GLN A 393 6.90 -36.09 9.79
N ILE A 394 5.83 -36.19 9.00
CA ILE A 394 5.80 -35.72 7.62
C ILE A 394 5.53 -34.21 7.61
N LEU A 395 6.41 -33.45 6.95
CA LEU A 395 6.27 -32.00 6.77
C LEU A 395 5.40 -31.72 5.54
N GLU A 396 4.13 -31.36 5.76
CA GLU A 396 3.20 -30.98 4.69
C GLU A 396 3.40 -29.53 4.21
N SER A 397 2.63 -29.09 3.22
CA SER A 397 2.66 -27.72 2.69
C SER A 397 2.45 -26.69 3.79
N GLY A 398 3.45 -25.82 4.02
CA GLY A 398 3.37 -24.79 5.05
C GLY A 398 4.75 -24.24 5.45
N ILE A 399 4.75 -23.40 6.48
CA ILE A 399 5.98 -22.92 7.13
C ILE A 399 6.17 -23.74 8.41
N TRP A 400 7.32 -24.41 8.51
CA TRP A 400 7.69 -25.20 9.67
C TRP A 400 8.87 -24.57 10.39
N VAL A 401 8.86 -24.63 11.71
CA VAL A 401 9.97 -24.22 12.57
C VAL A 401 10.45 -25.44 13.34
N PHE A 402 11.75 -25.63 13.36
CA PHE A 402 12.40 -26.72 14.07
C PHE A 402 13.71 -26.21 14.67
N GLU A 403 13.95 -26.55 15.93
CA GLU A 403 15.11 -26.08 16.70
C GLU A 403 15.90 -27.27 17.23
N THR A 404 17.23 -27.17 17.17
CA THR A 404 18.14 -28.23 17.67
C THR A 404 19.28 -27.64 18.46
N GLN A 405 19.60 -28.30 19.57
CA GLN A 405 20.77 -28.00 20.37
C GLN A 405 21.75 -29.18 20.34
N PHE A 406 23.00 -28.91 19.98
CA PHE A 406 24.06 -29.92 19.97
C PHE A 406 24.98 -29.75 21.18
N THR A 407 25.21 -30.85 21.92
CA THR A 407 26.23 -30.92 22.97
C THR A 407 27.22 -32.01 22.61
N LEU A 408 28.45 -31.62 22.27
CA LEU A 408 29.52 -32.55 21.85
C LEU A 408 30.52 -32.74 22.99
N SER A 409 30.76 -33.98 23.39
CA SER A 409 31.77 -34.34 24.40
C SER A 409 33.13 -34.74 23.77
N GLN A 410 33.19 -34.98 22.45
CA GLN A 410 34.39 -35.38 21.70
C GLN A 410 34.39 -34.82 20.26
N LEU A 411 35.51 -34.93 19.54
CA LEU A 411 35.64 -34.60 18.10
C LEU A 411 34.70 -35.47 17.25
N GLY A 412 33.51 -34.97 16.96
CA GLY A 412 32.50 -35.64 16.15
C GLY A 412 31.79 -34.66 15.23
N PHE A 413 31.26 -35.17 14.12
CA PHE A 413 30.45 -34.40 13.16
C PHE A 413 28.97 -34.67 13.42
N VAL A 414 28.17 -33.61 13.50
CA VAL A 414 26.72 -33.70 13.62
C VAL A 414 26.10 -32.77 12.58
N GLY A 415 25.02 -33.22 11.96
CA GLY A 415 24.25 -32.46 10.99
C GLY A 415 22.80 -32.88 11.04
N VAL A 416 21.92 -31.96 10.68
CA VAL A 416 20.48 -32.20 10.54
C VAL A 416 20.07 -31.74 9.15
N GLY A 417 19.15 -32.47 8.53
CA GLY A 417 18.70 -32.21 7.18
C GLY A 417 17.27 -32.69 6.95
N ILE A 418 16.71 -32.30 5.81
CA ILE A 418 15.36 -32.63 5.38
C ILE A 418 15.49 -33.55 4.16
N ILE A 419 14.71 -34.64 4.15
CA ILE A 419 14.67 -35.60 3.06
C ILE A 419 13.26 -35.72 2.50
N GLN A 420 13.14 -36.23 1.27
CA GLN A 420 11.84 -36.65 0.74
C GLN A 420 11.34 -37.87 1.50
N GLU A 421 10.03 -37.94 1.75
CA GLU A 421 9.37 -39.06 2.44
C GLU A 421 9.70 -40.43 1.82
N SER A 422 9.88 -40.47 0.49
CA SER A 422 10.21 -41.68 -0.26
C SER A 422 11.64 -42.21 -0.03
N CYS A 423 12.49 -41.48 0.71
CA CYS A 423 13.86 -41.88 0.99
C CYS A 423 13.97 -42.66 2.31
N ASN A 424 14.31 -43.96 2.22
CA ASN A 424 14.66 -44.76 3.38
C ASN A 424 16.15 -44.63 3.71
N ILE A 425 16.50 -44.26 4.94
CA ILE A 425 17.90 -44.21 5.38
C ILE A 425 18.25 -45.48 6.17
N PRO A 426 19.21 -46.30 5.70
CA PRO A 426 19.65 -47.49 6.44
C PRO A 426 20.46 -47.10 7.69
N ALA A 427 20.43 -47.99 8.68
CA ALA A 427 21.24 -47.84 9.90
C ALA A 427 22.74 -47.72 9.56
N ASN A 428 23.47 -46.93 10.35
CA ASN A 428 24.93 -46.74 10.24
C ASN A 428 25.44 -46.09 8.93
N CYS A 429 24.58 -45.38 8.19
CA CYS A 429 24.95 -44.70 6.95
C CYS A 429 25.58 -43.30 7.17
N PHE A 430 26.46 -42.87 6.27
CA PHE A 430 26.97 -41.50 6.24
C PHE A 430 25.99 -40.56 5.53
N PRO A 431 25.75 -39.33 6.04
CA PRO A 431 24.84 -38.38 5.39
C PRO A 431 25.28 -37.90 4.00
N PHE A 432 26.54 -38.11 3.61
CA PHE A 432 27.08 -37.79 2.28
C PHE A 432 27.29 -39.01 1.37
N GLN A 433 27.07 -40.23 1.87
CA GLN A 433 27.06 -41.42 1.03
C GLN A 433 25.65 -41.57 0.45
N LYS A 434 25.54 -41.90 -0.84
CA LYS A 434 24.24 -42.19 -1.43
C LYS A 434 23.60 -43.35 -0.65
N PRO A 435 22.33 -43.22 -0.23
CA PRO A 435 21.61 -44.32 0.39
C PRO A 435 21.51 -45.54 -0.55
#